data_AF-A0A2N5VM30-F1
#
_entry.id   AF-A0A2N5VM30-F1
#
_cell.length_a   1.000
_cell.length_b   1.000
_cell.length_c   1.000
_cell.angle_alpha   90.00
_cell.angle_beta   90.00
_cell.angle_gamma   90.00
#
_symmetry.space_group_name_H-M   'P 1'
#
loop_
_entity.id
_entity.type
_entity.pdbx_description
1 polymer ?
#
loop_
_entity_poly.entity_id
_entity_poly.type
_entity_poly.pdbx_seq_one_letter_code
_entity_poly.pdbx_strand_id
1 'polypeptide(L)'
;MQQWERLSDLARAEHNSELLLECQWRQADWSAEHESIKLAIANLPSQSIRKTTFQAYLMLLNGHIGLLVDEHRSEFTKICDEGIQLCLHQWFRLPEIVTESHIPLLQVFQQFVELQEASQIFHSLTTTTSQNLEARSVDQKHVLQTWRERLPNPWDDINIWSDLVAWRQHVFSAINRTYIPWIQLNVVTNTQSFAY
;
A
#
# COMPACT_ATOMS: atom_id res chain seq x y z
N MET A 1 3.74 -16.47 -15.33
CA MET A 1 3.46 -15.59 -16.48
C MET A 1 2.79 -14.32 -15.96
N GLN A 2 3.52 -13.21 -15.80
CA GLN A 2 3.00 -11.94 -15.25
C GLN A 2 2.65 -10.96 -16.38
N GLN A 3 1.63 -11.26 -17.18
CA GLN A 3 1.25 -10.47 -18.37
C GLN A 3 0.10 -9.50 -18.07
N TRP A 4 0.32 -8.59 -17.12
CA TRP A 4 -0.70 -7.67 -16.61
C TRP A 4 -1.26 -6.71 -17.66
N GLU A 5 -0.48 -6.33 -18.66
CA GLU A 5 -0.96 -5.47 -19.77
C GLU A 5 -2.09 -6.15 -20.56
N ARG A 6 -1.89 -7.42 -20.91
CA ARG A 6 -2.90 -8.21 -21.65
C ARG A 6 -4.13 -8.50 -20.79
N LEU A 7 -3.92 -8.73 -19.49
CA LEU A 7 -5.02 -8.92 -18.55
C LEU A 7 -5.83 -7.63 -18.36
N SER A 8 -5.18 -6.47 -18.41
CA SER A 8 -5.86 -5.16 -18.38
C SER A 8 -6.73 -4.96 -19.62
N ASP A 9 -6.23 -5.31 -20.81
CA ASP A 9 -7.02 -5.29 -22.05
C ASP A 9 -8.25 -6.21 -21.98
N LEU A 10 -8.05 -7.44 -21.47
CA LEU A 10 -9.13 -8.39 -21.26
C LEU A 10 -10.16 -7.89 -20.23
N ALA A 11 -9.70 -7.38 -19.09
CA ALA A 11 -10.57 -6.86 -18.04
C ALA A 11 -11.45 -5.71 -18.53
N ARG A 12 -10.88 -4.83 -19.37
CA ARG A 12 -11.64 -3.75 -20.03
C ARG A 12 -12.68 -4.30 -21.02
N ALA A 13 -12.32 -5.31 -21.80
CA ALA A 13 -13.22 -5.93 -22.77
C ALA A 13 -14.40 -6.67 -22.10
N GLU A 14 -14.17 -7.32 -20.96
CA GLU A 14 -15.19 -8.07 -20.21
C GLU A 14 -15.90 -7.25 -19.12
N HIS A 15 -15.56 -5.97 -18.97
CA HIS A 15 -16.04 -5.11 -17.87
C HIS A 15 -15.79 -5.70 -16.47
N ASN A 16 -14.70 -6.47 -16.30
CA ASN A 16 -14.33 -7.08 -15.03
C ASN A 16 -13.55 -6.07 -14.16
N SER A 17 -14.26 -5.41 -13.25
CA SER A 17 -13.67 -4.38 -12.37
C SER A 17 -12.65 -4.94 -11.37
N GLU A 18 -12.82 -6.20 -10.91
CA GLU A 18 -11.90 -6.83 -9.96
C GLU A 18 -10.54 -7.10 -10.62
N LEU A 19 -10.56 -7.73 -11.80
CA LEU A 19 -9.33 -7.98 -12.54
C LEU A 19 -8.64 -6.68 -12.96
N LEU A 20 -9.41 -5.66 -13.35
CA LEU A 20 -8.86 -4.36 -13.72
C LEU A 20 -8.11 -3.71 -12.54
N LEU A 21 -8.70 -3.75 -11.34
CA LEU A 21 -8.06 -3.24 -10.14
C LEU A 21 -6.78 -4.01 -9.77
N GLU A 22 -6.76 -5.32 -9.95
CA GLU A 22 -5.54 -6.12 -9.75
C GLU A 22 -4.42 -5.77 -10.74
N CYS A 23 -4.78 -5.41 -11.98
CA CYS A 23 -3.82 -4.90 -12.97
C CYS A 23 -3.33 -3.50 -12.59
N GLN A 24 -4.25 -2.60 -12.22
CA GLN A 24 -3.92 -1.24 -11.78
C GLN A 24 -3.06 -1.25 -10.51
N TRP A 25 -3.30 -2.17 -9.57
CA TRP A 25 -2.48 -2.36 -8.38
C TRP A 25 -1.00 -2.63 -8.69
N ARG A 26 -0.68 -3.14 -9.89
CA ARG A 26 0.70 -3.49 -10.26
C ARG A 26 1.33 -2.51 -11.24
N GLN A 27 0.52 -1.78 -12.01
CA GLN A 27 1.01 -0.99 -13.14
C GLN A 27 0.67 0.49 -13.07
N ALA A 28 -0.44 0.87 -12.43
CA ALA A 28 -0.94 2.23 -12.48
C ALA A 28 -0.23 3.14 -11.47
N ASP A 29 -0.15 4.43 -11.78
CA ASP A 29 0.18 5.45 -10.78
C ASP A 29 -1.10 5.81 -10.02
N TRP A 30 -1.27 5.19 -8.85
CA TRP A 30 -2.45 5.38 -8.01
C TRP A 30 -2.67 6.83 -7.59
N SER A 31 -1.60 7.65 -7.58
CA SER A 31 -1.72 9.06 -7.22
C SER A 31 -2.34 9.89 -8.36
N ALA A 32 -2.02 9.56 -9.60
CA ALA A 32 -2.56 10.23 -10.79
C ALA A 32 -3.97 9.74 -11.13
N GLU A 33 -4.23 8.45 -10.96
CA GLU A 33 -5.48 7.80 -11.35
C GLU A 33 -6.48 7.61 -10.19
N HIS A 34 -6.27 8.25 -9.04
CA HIS A 34 -7.01 8.04 -7.79
C HIS A 34 -8.54 8.11 -7.94
N GLU A 35 -9.09 9.06 -8.71
CA GLU A 35 -10.54 9.17 -8.91
C GLU A 35 -11.13 7.97 -9.68
N SER A 36 -10.44 7.52 -10.72
CA SER A 36 -10.88 6.35 -11.50
C SER A 36 -10.84 5.07 -10.68
N ILE A 37 -9.79 4.92 -9.87
CA ILE A 37 -9.60 3.79 -8.97
C ILE A 37 -10.64 3.81 -7.85
N LYS A 38 -10.96 4.99 -7.30
CA LYS A 38 -12.02 5.16 -6.30
C LYS A 38 -13.38 4.67 -6.82
N LEU A 39 -13.73 5.03 -8.05
CA LEU A 39 -14.96 4.56 -8.70
C LEU A 39 -14.94 3.05 -8.94
N ALA A 40 -13.81 2.50 -9.39
CA ALA A 40 -13.66 1.07 -9.60
C ALA A 40 -13.81 0.27 -8.29
N ILE A 41 -13.23 0.77 -7.19
CA ILE A 41 -13.37 0.19 -5.85
C ILE A 41 -14.84 0.20 -5.39
N ALA A 42 -15.60 1.25 -5.70
CA ALA A 42 -17.01 1.33 -5.34
C ALA A 42 -17.85 0.21 -5.97
N ASN A 43 -17.47 -0.25 -7.18
CA ASN A 43 -18.13 -1.33 -7.91
C ASN A 43 -17.83 -2.74 -7.36
N LEU A 44 -16.83 -2.90 -6.48
CA LEU A 44 -16.55 -4.18 -5.85
C LEU A 44 -17.62 -4.57 -4.80
N PRO A 45 -17.82 -5.88 -4.54
CA PRO A 45 -18.72 -6.36 -3.49
C PRO A 45 -18.44 -5.72 -2.13
N SER A 46 -19.48 -5.39 -1.37
CA SER A 46 -19.34 -4.70 -0.08
C SER A 46 -18.51 -5.49 0.94
N GLN A 47 -18.72 -6.81 1.05
CA GLN A 47 -17.98 -7.69 1.94
C GLN A 47 -16.76 -8.33 1.26
N SER A 48 -15.89 -7.51 0.66
CA SER A 48 -14.65 -7.96 0.03
C SER A 48 -13.44 -7.47 0.79
N ILE A 49 -12.60 -8.42 1.23
CA ILE A 49 -11.32 -8.14 1.88
C ILE A 49 -10.42 -7.28 0.97
N ARG A 50 -10.33 -7.62 -0.32
CA ARG A 50 -9.51 -6.85 -1.29
C ARG A 50 -10.04 -5.43 -1.48
N LYS A 51 -11.36 -5.25 -1.52
CA LYS A 51 -11.98 -3.92 -1.55
C LYS A 51 -11.51 -3.10 -0.34
N THR A 52 -11.59 -3.67 0.86
CA THR A 52 -11.16 -2.99 2.09
C THR A 52 -9.66 -2.64 2.08
N THR A 53 -8.80 -3.55 1.57
CA THR A 53 -7.37 -3.27 1.40
C THR A 53 -7.13 -2.08 0.45
N PHE A 54 -7.78 -2.07 -0.71
CA PHE A 54 -7.65 -0.97 -1.67
C PHE A 54 -8.19 0.36 -1.11
N GLN A 55 -9.30 0.34 -0.39
CA GLN A 55 -9.87 1.51 0.27
C GLN A 55 -8.91 2.08 1.32
N ALA A 56 -8.36 1.22 2.18
CA ALA A 56 -7.41 1.62 3.22
C ALA A 56 -6.18 2.31 2.61
N TYR A 57 -5.58 1.72 1.57
CA TYR A 57 -4.44 2.33 0.89
C TYR A 57 -4.80 3.64 0.18
N LEU A 58 -5.89 3.68 -0.58
CA LEU A 58 -6.32 4.88 -1.30
C LEU A 58 -6.53 6.05 -0.33
N MET A 59 -7.03 5.79 0.86
CA MET A 59 -7.24 6.82 1.85
C MET A 59 -5.92 7.35 2.44
N LEU A 60 -4.93 6.48 2.70
CA LEU A 60 -3.57 6.91 3.07
C LEU A 60 -2.96 7.77 1.96
N LEU A 61 -3.08 7.33 0.71
CA LEU A 61 -2.57 8.04 -0.45
C LEU A 61 -3.20 9.42 -0.59
N ASN A 62 -4.53 9.51 -0.55
CA ASN A 62 -5.26 10.77 -0.64
C ASN A 62 -4.88 11.75 0.48
N GLY A 63 -4.61 11.26 1.69
CA GLY A 63 -4.04 12.07 2.77
C GLY A 63 -2.65 12.61 2.45
N HIS A 64 -1.78 11.79 1.84
CA HIS A 64 -0.42 12.21 1.46
C HIS A 64 -0.37 13.21 0.31
N ILE A 65 -1.24 13.07 -0.70
CA ILE A 65 -1.34 14.03 -1.81
C ILE A 65 -2.17 15.29 -1.47
N GLY A 66 -2.63 15.43 -0.22
CA GLY A 66 -3.30 16.63 0.28
C GLY A 66 -4.77 16.76 -0.11
N LEU A 67 -5.42 15.68 -0.55
CA LEU A 67 -6.85 15.66 -0.88
C LEU A 67 -7.75 15.49 0.34
N LEU A 68 -7.18 15.12 1.49
CA LEU A 68 -7.90 14.87 2.74
C LEU A 68 -7.27 15.65 3.89
N VAL A 69 -8.08 16.28 4.75
CA VAL A 69 -7.65 17.10 5.91
C VAL A 69 -7.91 16.36 7.23
N ASP A 70 -6.84 16.14 8.02
CA ASP A 70 -6.67 15.68 9.42
C ASP A 70 -7.63 14.67 10.12
N GLU A 71 -8.93 14.56 9.79
CA GLU A 71 -9.88 13.66 10.49
C GLU A 71 -9.84 12.18 10.06
N HIS A 72 -8.96 11.82 9.13
CA HIS A 72 -9.00 10.54 8.42
C HIS A 72 -8.33 9.37 9.14
N ARG A 73 -7.54 9.63 10.20
CA ARG A 73 -6.90 8.53 10.95
C ARG A 73 -7.92 7.62 11.63
N SER A 74 -9.02 8.18 12.12
CA SER A 74 -10.09 7.41 12.76
C SER A 74 -10.84 6.54 11.75
N GLU A 75 -11.09 7.06 10.56
CA GLU A 75 -11.70 6.32 9.45
C GLU A 75 -10.77 5.22 8.93
N PHE A 76 -9.46 5.47 8.90
CA PHE A 76 -8.45 4.50 8.48
C PHE A 76 -8.47 3.28 9.38
N THR A 77 -8.44 3.52 10.69
CA THR A 77 -8.51 2.46 11.68
C THR A 77 -9.81 1.67 11.52
N LYS A 78 -10.95 2.32 11.33
CA LYS A 78 -12.24 1.64 11.10
C LYS A 78 -12.21 0.73 9.87
N ILE A 79 -11.67 1.20 8.74
CA ILE A 79 -11.55 0.40 7.51
C ILE A 79 -10.65 -0.81 7.75
N CYS A 80 -9.50 -0.62 8.42
CA CYS A 80 -8.61 -1.73 8.74
C CYS A 80 -9.27 -2.76 9.68
N ASP A 81 -9.96 -2.29 10.71
CA ASP A 81 -10.65 -3.14 11.67
C ASP A 81 -11.77 -3.94 11.00
N GLU A 82 -12.56 -3.32 10.12
CA GLU A 82 -13.57 -4.01 9.31
C GLU A 82 -12.94 -5.11 8.44
N GLY A 83 -11.82 -4.81 7.78
CA GLY A 83 -11.08 -5.76 6.96
C GLY A 83 -10.55 -6.95 7.77
N ILE A 84 -10.01 -6.68 8.96
CA ILE A 84 -9.55 -7.72 9.89
C ILE A 84 -10.73 -8.57 10.36
N GLN A 85 -11.88 -7.99 10.68
CA GLN A 85 -13.09 -8.74 11.06
C GLN A 85 -13.57 -9.64 9.91
N LEU A 86 -13.56 -9.16 8.66
CA LEU A 86 -13.88 -10.00 7.50
C LEU A 86 -12.91 -11.18 7.37
N CYS A 87 -11.61 -10.96 7.59
CA CYS A 87 -10.61 -12.04 7.58
C CYS A 87 -10.86 -13.06 8.70
N LEU A 88 -11.18 -12.59 9.92
CA LEU A 88 -11.51 -13.45 11.05
C LEU A 88 -12.79 -14.27 10.77
N HIS A 89 -13.82 -13.64 10.21
CA HIS A 89 -15.03 -14.36 9.81
C HIS A 89 -14.77 -15.45 8.77
N GLN A 90 -13.86 -15.21 7.81
CA GLN A 90 -13.45 -16.24 6.85
C GLN A 90 -12.60 -17.33 7.51
N TRP A 91 -11.72 -16.96 8.44
CA TRP A 91 -10.92 -17.90 9.23
C TRP A 91 -11.81 -18.88 10.00
N PHE A 92 -12.84 -18.38 10.70
CA PHE A 92 -13.78 -19.23 11.44
C PHE A 92 -14.66 -20.13 10.56
N ARG A 93 -14.72 -19.90 9.24
CA ARG A 93 -15.42 -20.79 8.30
C ARG A 93 -14.56 -21.95 7.83
N LEU A 94 -13.25 -21.91 8.06
CA LEU A 94 -12.33 -22.99 7.75
C LEU A 94 -12.32 -24.04 8.87
N PRO A 95 -11.85 -25.27 8.60
CA PRO A 95 -11.67 -26.29 9.63
C PRO A 95 -10.72 -25.82 10.74
N GLU A 96 -10.91 -26.30 11.98
CA GLU A 96 -10.05 -25.94 13.11
C GLU A 96 -8.57 -26.31 12.91
N ILE A 97 -8.31 -27.35 12.11
CA ILE A 97 -6.97 -27.76 11.73
C ILE A 97 -6.44 -26.81 10.67
N VAL A 98 -5.27 -26.20 10.92
CA VAL A 98 -4.61 -25.32 9.97
C VAL A 98 -4.17 -26.11 8.72
N THR A 99 -4.56 -25.59 7.57
CA THR A 99 -4.32 -26.16 6.23
C THR A 99 -3.90 -25.05 5.26
N GLU A 100 -3.57 -25.40 4.02
CA GLU A 100 -3.18 -24.45 2.98
C GLU A 100 -4.24 -23.38 2.69
N SER A 101 -5.52 -23.65 2.93
CA SER A 101 -6.59 -22.65 2.77
C SER A 101 -6.48 -21.47 3.73
N HIS A 102 -5.71 -21.60 4.81
CA HIS A 102 -5.45 -20.54 5.77
C HIS A 102 -4.33 -19.58 5.32
N ILE A 103 -3.44 -20.03 4.43
CA ILE A 103 -2.27 -19.26 4.01
C ILE A 103 -2.67 -17.91 3.38
N PRO A 104 -3.65 -17.82 2.46
CA PRO A 104 -4.09 -16.53 1.92
C PRO A 104 -4.61 -15.58 3.01
N LEU A 105 -5.28 -16.09 4.05
CA LEU A 105 -5.76 -15.25 5.15
C LEU A 105 -4.60 -14.73 6.00
N LEU A 106 -3.58 -15.56 6.27
CA LEU A 106 -2.36 -15.12 6.97
C LEU A 106 -1.63 -14.01 6.21
N GLN A 107 -1.53 -14.13 4.88
CA GLN A 107 -0.97 -13.08 4.03
C GLN A 107 -1.76 -11.78 4.18
N VAL A 108 -3.09 -11.84 4.17
CA VAL A 108 -3.93 -10.65 4.34
C VAL A 108 -3.79 -10.05 5.74
N PHE A 109 -3.71 -10.87 6.80
CA PHE A 109 -3.44 -10.35 8.14
C PHE A 109 -2.13 -9.57 8.19
N GLN A 110 -1.07 -10.10 7.57
CA GLN A 110 0.19 -9.37 7.43
C GLN A 110 0.02 -8.08 6.64
N GLN A 111 -0.76 -8.10 5.55
CA GLN A 111 -1.06 -6.92 4.75
C GLN A 111 -1.73 -5.81 5.57
N PHE A 112 -2.63 -6.14 6.51
CA PHE A 112 -3.25 -5.16 7.40
C PHE A 112 -2.28 -4.62 8.47
N VAL A 113 -1.37 -5.45 8.99
CA VAL A 113 -0.30 -5.00 9.88
C VAL A 113 0.61 -4.00 9.16
N GLU A 114 1.03 -4.31 7.92
CA GLU A 114 1.85 -3.39 7.12
C GLU A 114 1.08 -2.12 6.72
N LEU A 115 -0.23 -2.19 6.48
CA LEU A 115 -1.06 -1.00 6.27
C LEU A 115 -1.06 -0.08 7.49
N GLN A 116 -1.22 -0.62 8.69
CA GLN A 116 -1.19 0.16 9.93
C GLN A 116 0.18 0.81 10.17
N GLU A 117 1.27 0.09 9.91
CA GLU A 117 2.62 0.66 9.98
C GLU A 117 2.86 1.70 8.88
N ALA A 118 2.35 1.46 7.67
CA ALA A 118 2.40 2.42 6.57
C ALA A 118 1.68 3.72 6.94
N SER A 119 0.57 3.68 7.69
CA SER A 119 -0.11 4.89 8.15
C SER A 119 0.82 5.83 8.95
N GLN A 120 1.75 5.25 9.72
CA GLN A 120 2.75 6.01 10.48
C GLN A 120 3.80 6.63 9.55
N ILE A 121 4.23 5.88 8.53
CA ILE A 121 5.11 6.39 7.48
C ILE A 121 4.44 7.57 6.77
N PHE A 122 3.20 7.41 6.29
CA PHE A 122 2.47 8.45 5.56
C PHE A 122 2.25 9.72 6.39
N HIS A 123 1.92 9.58 7.68
CA HIS A 123 1.84 10.71 8.60
C HIS A 123 3.19 11.40 8.83
N SER A 124 4.27 10.62 8.90
CA SER A 124 5.62 11.18 8.95
C SER A 124 5.96 11.94 7.67
N LEU A 125 5.57 11.44 6.49
CA LEU A 125 5.83 12.09 5.20
C LEU A 125 5.13 13.44 5.09
N THR A 126 3.88 13.55 5.52
CA THR A 126 3.12 14.83 5.46
C THR A 126 3.67 15.91 6.39
N THR A 127 4.26 15.51 7.52
CA THR A 127 4.86 16.43 8.51
C THR A 127 6.37 16.65 8.30
N THR A 128 6.94 16.09 7.23
CA THR A 128 8.37 16.22 6.94
C THR A 128 8.70 17.62 6.42
N THR A 129 9.66 18.27 7.07
CA THR A 129 10.23 19.56 6.70
C THR A 129 11.74 19.45 6.66
N SER A 130 12.42 20.44 6.08
CA SER A 130 13.89 20.47 6.01
C SER A 130 14.57 20.33 7.37
N GLN A 131 13.94 20.77 8.46
CA GLN A 131 14.53 20.76 9.81
C GLN A 131 14.40 19.41 10.50
N ASN A 132 13.37 18.63 10.20
CA ASN A 132 13.10 17.34 10.86
C ASN A 132 13.40 16.13 9.96
N LEU A 133 13.88 16.36 8.73
CA LEU A 133 14.13 15.35 7.71
C LEU A 133 14.96 14.17 8.22
N GLU A 134 16.08 14.44 8.90
CA GLU A 134 16.96 13.39 9.42
C GLU A 134 16.26 12.54 10.49
N ALA A 135 15.61 13.18 11.47
CA ALA A 135 14.89 12.48 12.52
C ALA A 135 13.77 11.60 11.96
N ARG A 136 12.96 12.14 11.04
CA ARG A 136 11.90 11.37 10.35
C ARG A 136 12.46 10.21 9.53
N SER A 137 13.62 10.38 8.91
CA SER A 137 14.25 9.33 8.13
C SER A 137 14.71 8.14 8.98
N VAL A 138 15.12 8.39 10.24
CA VAL A 138 15.54 7.32 11.17
C VAL A 138 14.34 6.47 11.59
N ASP A 139 13.22 7.11 11.96
CA ASP A 139 11.99 6.40 12.34
C ASP A 139 11.47 5.52 11.21
N GLN A 140 11.47 6.04 9.97
CA GLN A 140 11.04 5.29 8.79
C GLN A 140 11.97 4.10 8.51
N LYS A 141 13.29 4.26 8.67
CA LYS A 141 14.24 3.16 8.49
C LYS A 141 13.96 1.98 9.42
N HIS A 142 13.51 2.23 10.65
CA HIS A 142 13.16 1.15 11.58
C HIS A 142 12.02 0.28 11.03
N VAL A 143 10.92 0.91 10.59
CA VAL A 143 9.78 0.18 9.99
C VAL A 143 10.21 -0.59 8.74
N LEU A 144 11.02 0.01 7.87
CA LEU A 144 11.52 -0.64 6.66
C LEU A 144 12.44 -1.84 6.95
N GLN A 145 13.22 -1.78 8.02
CA GLN A 145 14.03 -2.91 8.45
C GLN A 145 13.16 -4.07 8.94
N THR A 146 12.10 -3.79 9.70
CA THR A 146 11.12 -4.81 10.11
C THR A 146 10.45 -5.46 8.89
N TRP A 147 10.10 -4.68 7.86
CA TRP A 147 9.53 -5.21 6.62
C TRP A 147 10.51 -6.13 5.88
N ARG A 148 11.79 -5.77 5.88
CA ARG A 148 12.84 -6.59 5.25
C ARG A 148 12.99 -7.96 5.93
N GLU A 149 12.72 -8.05 7.22
CA GLU A 149 12.79 -9.29 8.00
C GLU A 149 11.51 -10.13 7.92
N ARG A 150 10.37 -9.50 7.61
CA ARG A 150 9.07 -10.17 7.42
C ARG A 150 8.80 -10.44 5.95
N LEU A 151 9.35 -11.55 5.43
CA LEU A 151 9.13 -12.02 4.06
C LEU A 151 8.33 -13.34 4.06
N PRO A 152 7.62 -13.67 2.97
CA PRO A 152 7.03 -14.98 2.78
C PRO A 152 8.13 -16.04 2.74
N ASN A 153 7.74 -17.30 2.89
CA ASN A 153 8.68 -18.40 2.76
C ASN A 153 9.13 -18.57 1.30
N PRO A 154 10.34 -19.09 1.05
CA PRO A 154 10.83 -19.34 -0.31
C PRO A 154 9.97 -20.35 -1.11
N TRP A 155 9.19 -21.18 -0.44
CA TRP A 155 8.28 -22.16 -1.05
C TRP A 155 6.83 -21.68 -1.17
N ASP A 156 6.53 -20.47 -0.68
CA ASP A 156 5.20 -19.89 -0.84
C ASP A 156 4.94 -19.54 -2.32
N ASP A 157 3.66 -19.54 -2.71
CA ASP A 157 3.24 -19.29 -4.08
C ASP A 157 3.77 -17.95 -4.62
N ILE A 158 4.14 -17.93 -5.90
CA ILE A 158 4.73 -16.75 -6.55
C ILE A 158 3.79 -15.53 -6.53
N ASN A 159 2.48 -15.74 -6.46
CA ASN A 159 1.49 -14.66 -6.36
C ASN A 159 1.56 -13.96 -5.00
N ILE A 160 1.87 -14.68 -3.91
CA ILE A 160 2.08 -14.10 -2.57
C ILE A 160 3.25 -13.11 -2.62
N TRP A 161 4.35 -13.54 -3.23
CA TRP A 161 5.51 -12.68 -3.46
C TRP A 161 5.18 -11.50 -4.36
N SER A 162 4.46 -11.73 -5.45
CA SER A 162 4.06 -10.66 -6.38
C SER A 162 3.19 -9.60 -5.71
N ASP A 163 2.22 -10.00 -4.88
CA ASP A 163 1.35 -9.09 -4.15
C ASP A 163 2.13 -8.26 -3.13
N LEU A 164 3.02 -8.90 -2.37
CA LEU A 164 3.85 -8.21 -1.38
C LEU A 164 4.76 -7.15 -2.03
N VAL A 165 5.38 -7.51 -3.16
CA VAL A 165 6.24 -6.57 -3.90
C VAL A 165 5.41 -5.40 -4.43
N ALA A 166 4.26 -5.66 -5.05
CA ALA A 166 3.38 -4.61 -5.55
C ALA A 166 2.93 -3.66 -4.43
N TRP A 167 2.50 -4.21 -3.30
CA TRP A 167 2.13 -3.43 -2.11
C TRP A 167 3.28 -2.54 -1.63
N ARG A 168 4.46 -3.11 -1.38
CA ARG A 168 5.57 -2.33 -0.84
C ARG A 168 6.08 -1.30 -1.83
N GLN A 169 6.02 -1.58 -3.13
CA GLN A 169 6.40 -0.64 -4.18
C GLN A 169 5.53 0.62 -4.16
N HIS A 170 4.24 0.52 -3.83
CA HIS A 170 3.36 1.68 -3.61
C HIS A 170 3.86 2.58 -2.47
N VAL A 171 4.20 1.97 -1.34
CA VAL A 171 4.70 2.70 -0.16
C VAL A 171 6.05 3.35 -0.47
N PHE A 172 6.96 2.62 -1.11
CA PHE A 172 8.26 3.16 -1.52
C PHE A 172 8.13 4.28 -2.55
N SER A 173 7.16 4.20 -3.47
CA SER A 173 6.88 5.27 -4.43
C SER A 173 6.46 6.57 -3.72
N ALA A 174 5.58 6.47 -2.72
CA ALA A 174 5.17 7.62 -1.91
C ALA A 174 6.34 8.24 -1.13
N ILE A 175 7.21 7.42 -0.52
CA ILE A 175 8.43 7.88 0.15
C ILE A 175 9.34 8.61 -0.85
N ASN A 176 9.64 7.98 -1.98
CA ASN A 176 10.52 8.55 -3.00
C ASN A 176 10.00 9.91 -3.49
N ARG A 177 8.68 10.04 -3.71
CA ARG A 177 8.06 11.30 -4.13
C ARG A 177 8.29 12.43 -3.13
N THR A 178 8.25 12.13 -1.83
CA THR A 178 8.53 13.13 -0.79
C THR A 178 10.02 13.45 -0.69
N TYR A 179 10.91 12.45 -0.71
CA TYR A 179 12.34 12.65 -0.41
C TYR A 179 13.20 13.08 -1.60
N ILE A 180 12.88 12.68 -2.83
CA ILE A 180 13.68 13.02 -4.02
C ILE A 180 13.88 14.55 -4.18
N PRO A 181 12.85 15.39 -4.04
CA PRO A 181 13.02 16.84 -4.11
C PRO A 181 14.02 17.38 -3.08
N TRP A 182 13.96 16.88 -1.84
CA TRP A 182 14.88 17.30 -0.77
C TRP A 182 16.33 16.88 -1.04
N ILE A 183 16.55 15.70 -1.62
CA ILE A 183 17.89 15.25 -2.02
C ILE A 183 18.45 16.18 -3.11
N GLN A 184 17.65 16.53 -4.13
CA GLN A 184 18.08 17.43 -5.20
C GLN A 184 18.43 18.82 -4.67
N LEU A 185 17.62 19.36 -3.75
CA LEU A 185 17.89 20.63 -3.05
C LEU A 185 19.22 20.59 -2.30
N ASN A 186 19.49 19.52 -1.55
CA ASN A 186 20.72 19.37 -0.76
C ASN A 186 21.99 19.19 -1.63
N VAL A 187 21.87 18.57 -2.81
CA VAL A 187 22.99 18.45 -3.74
C VAL A 187 23.33 19.82 -4.34
N VAL A 188 22.32 20.62 -4.71
CA VAL A 188 22.52 21.97 -5.25
C VAL A 188 23.17 22.90 -4.22
N THR A 189 22.68 22.92 -2.97
CA THR A 189 23.27 23.74 -1.91
C THR A 189 24.72 23.35 -1.61
N ASN A 190 25.04 22.06 -1.56
CA ASN A 190 26.42 21.61 -1.39
C ASN A 190 27.31 22.03 -2.57
N THR A 191 26.86 21.91 -3.82
CA THR A 191 27.66 22.36 -4.98
C THR A 191 27.93 23.87 -5.00
N GLN A 192 27.00 24.69 -4.49
CA GLN A 192 27.21 26.13 -4.33
C GLN A 192 28.14 26.47 -3.15
N SER A 193 28.18 25.61 -2.13
CA SER A 193 29.05 25.77 -0.96
C SER A 193 30.53 25.52 -1.27
N PHE A 194 30.83 24.68 -2.27
CA PHE A 194 32.19 24.42 -2.75
C PHE A 194 32.68 25.41 -3.83
N ALA A 195 31.85 26.40 -4.19
CA ALA A 195 32.17 27.39 -5.23
C ALA A 195 32.75 28.71 -4.68
N TYR A 196 33.11 28.76 -3.38
CA TYR A 196 33.77 29.89 -2.73
C TYR A 196 35.11 29.49 -2.12
#